data_AF-A0A846U630-F1
#
_entry.id   AF-A0A846U630-F1
#
_cell.length_a   1.000
_cell.length_b   1.000
_cell.length_c   1.000
_cell.angle_alpha   90.00
_cell.angle_beta   90.00
_cell.angle_gamma   90.00
#
_symmetry.space_group_name_H-M   'P 1'
#
loop_
_entity.id
_entity.type
_entity.pdbx_description
1 polymer ?
#
loop_
_entity_poly.entity_id
_entity_poly.type
_entity_poly.pdbx_seq_one_letter_code
_entity_poly.pdbx_strand_id
1 'polypeptide(L)'
;MSVQSLEGLQAALERDLSWRKKELSGLRISAMRSATERNYLFRAGLVLICAHWEGFLKKAVEKYVAHVFAQGLRLHDLAPVFVAQALFSDVRRASEAEFPGSETHVRLAKRIQQGLDVVCSRSEWVAKTEGNPGSTLVARLLGSVGIDAEIGLDAAGWSTTRVFIDEQVVADRHKVAHGDGFPVSKEQFLERSGRMLDLLDRLSSEIIRAAETKAYRLS
;
A
#
# COMPACT_ATOMS: atom_id res chain seq x y z
N MET A 1 13.92 17.43 -1.15
CA MET A 1 14.02 16.51 -2.30
C MET A 1 12.61 16.24 -2.78
N SER A 2 12.30 16.55 -4.03
CA SER A 2 10.97 16.26 -4.59
C SER A 2 10.88 14.76 -4.90
N VAL A 3 9.69 14.15 -4.75
CA VAL A 3 9.45 12.71 -5.03
C VAL A 3 9.58 12.39 -6.54
N GLN A 4 10.00 13.36 -7.34
CA GLN A 4 10.07 13.28 -8.80
C GLN A 4 11.21 12.39 -9.29
N SER A 5 12.36 12.37 -8.60
CA SER A 5 13.46 11.47 -8.95
C SER A 5 13.33 10.12 -8.26
N LEU A 6 14.06 9.11 -8.74
CA LEU A 6 14.13 7.80 -8.09
C LEU A 6 14.68 7.93 -6.66
N GLU A 7 15.73 8.72 -6.47
CA GLU A 7 16.32 9.00 -5.16
C GLU A 7 15.31 9.71 -4.25
N GLY A 8 14.50 10.60 -4.83
CA GLY A 8 13.41 11.27 -4.12
C GLY A 8 12.35 10.30 -3.63
N LEU A 9 11.97 9.32 -4.44
CA LEU A 9 11.05 8.24 -4.05
C LEU A 9 11.67 7.34 -2.96
N GLN A 10 12.90 6.88 -3.16
CA GLN A 10 13.64 6.06 -2.20
C GLN A 10 13.73 6.75 -0.83
N ALA A 11 14.18 8.00 -0.78
CA ALA A 11 14.29 8.77 0.45
C ALA A 11 12.92 9.01 1.13
N ALA A 12 11.86 9.17 0.34
CA ALA A 12 10.51 9.33 0.88
C ALA A 12 9.96 8.03 1.48
N LEU A 13 10.20 6.88 0.83
CA LEU A 13 9.85 5.57 1.36
C LEU A 13 10.65 5.23 2.61
N GLU A 14 11.96 5.44 2.59
CA GLU A 14 12.85 5.18 3.72
C GLU A 14 12.47 6.01 4.95
N ARG A 15 12.15 7.30 4.76
CA ARG A 15 11.68 8.15 5.86
C ARG A 15 10.41 7.63 6.50
N ASP A 16 9.42 7.22 5.68
CA ASP A 16 8.17 6.65 6.18
C ASP A 16 8.38 5.30 6.86
N LEU A 17 9.28 4.47 6.31
CA LEU A 17 9.55 3.14 6.84
C LEU A 17 10.34 3.20 8.15
N SER A 18 11.34 4.08 8.25
CA SER A 18 12.30 4.16 9.35
C SER A 18 11.64 4.32 10.72
N TRP A 19 10.66 5.22 10.86
CA TRP A 19 10.01 5.45 12.14
C TRP A 19 9.13 4.26 12.55
N ARG A 20 8.47 3.59 11.59
CA ARG A 20 7.69 2.37 11.85
C ARG A 20 8.59 1.23 12.31
N LYS A 21 9.74 1.05 11.65
CA LYS A 21 10.74 0.05 12.07
C LYS A 21 11.28 0.35 13.47
N LYS A 22 11.50 1.63 13.78
CA LYS A 22 11.95 2.06 15.12
C LYS A 22 10.92 1.73 16.20
N GLU A 23 9.64 1.99 15.97
CA GLU A 23 8.56 1.67 16.92
C GLU A 23 8.41 0.15 17.13
N LEU A 24 8.29 -0.62 16.04
CA LEU A 24 8.19 -2.07 16.11
C LEU A 24 9.42 -2.71 16.78
N SER A 25 10.63 -2.22 16.47
CA SER A 25 11.86 -2.70 17.10
C SER A 25 11.94 -2.34 18.58
N GLY A 26 11.48 -1.14 18.97
CA GLY A 26 11.38 -0.74 20.38
C GLY A 26 10.45 -1.65 21.19
N LEU A 27 9.29 -2.00 20.62
CA LEU A 27 8.37 -2.96 21.24
C LEU A 27 8.99 -4.36 21.37
N ARG A 28 9.70 -4.83 20.34
CA ARG A 28 10.43 -6.10 20.37
C ARG A 28 11.48 -6.13 21.47
N ILE A 29 12.29 -5.09 21.60
CA ILE A 29 13.30 -4.98 22.66
C ILE A 29 12.61 -5.01 24.04
N SER A 30 11.49 -4.30 24.17
CA SER A 30 10.71 -4.26 25.42
C SER A 30 10.13 -5.64 25.78
N ALA A 31 9.63 -6.38 24.79
CA ALA A 31 9.17 -7.76 24.94
C ALA A 31 10.30 -8.70 25.35
N MET A 32 11.46 -8.60 24.68
CA MET A 32 12.63 -9.44 24.97
C MET A 32 13.14 -9.26 26.39
N ARG A 33 13.22 -8.01 26.87
CA ARG A 33 13.71 -7.66 28.21
C ARG A 33 12.74 -7.98 29.35
N SER A 34 11.49 -8.31 29.05
CA SER A 34 10.51 -8.65 30.08
C SER A 34 10.76 -10.06 30.60
N ALA A 35 11.00 -10.17 31.91
CA ALA A 35 11.09 -11.44 32.65
C ALA A 35 9.70 -12.03 32.98
N THR A 36 8.67 -11.17 33.06
CA THR A 36 7.27 -11.58 33.24
C THR A 36 6.50 -11.43 31.93
N GLU A 37 5.46 -12.26 31.76
CA GLU A 37 4.59 -12.18 30.58
C GLU A 37 3.75 -10.90 30.61
N ARG A 38 3.98 -10.00 29.66
CA ARG A 38 3.27 -8.72 29.52
C ARG A 38 2.25 -8.80 28.39
N ASN A 39 1.25 -9.65 28.56
CA ASN A 39 0.23 -9.90 27.53
C ASN A 39 -0.43 -8.61 27.01
N TYR A 40 -0.67 -7.62 27.88
CA TYR A 40 -1.19 -6.31 27.49
C TYR A 40 -0.29 -5.58 26.47
N LEU A 41 1.04 -5.68 26.62
CA LEU A 41 2.01 -5.09 25.70
C LEU A 41 1.98 -5.82 24.35
N PHE A 42 1.88 -7.15 24.36
CA PHE A 42 1.84 -7.96 23.15
C PHE A 42 0.55 -7.72 22.36
N ARG A 43 -0.59 -7.63 23.05
CA ARG A 43 -1.88 -7.24 22.47
C ARG A 43 -1.82 -5.85 21.83
N ALA A 44 -1.31 -4.85 22.55
CA ALA A 44 -1.11 -3.51 21.98
C ALA A 44 -0.17 -3.55 20.77
N GLY A 45 0.87 -4.39 20.83
CA GLY A 45 1.79 -4.64 19.74
C GLY A 45 1.14 -5.20 18.48
N LEU A 46 0.16 -6.11 18.60
CA LEU A 46 -0.59 -6.62 17.43
C LEU A 46 -1.39 -5.51 16.72
N VAL A 47 -2.00 -4.61 17.50
CA VAL A 47 -2.72 -3.45 16.94
C VAL A 47 -1.76 -2.56 16.16
N LEU A 48 -0.57 -2.28 16.73
CA LEU A 48 0.47 -1.47 16.07
C LEU A 48 1.05 -2.14 14.82
N ILE A 49 1.29 -3.45 14.84
CA ILE A 49 1.71 -4.23 13.67
C ILE A 49 0.74 -4.02 12.51
N CYS A 50 -0.57 -4.19 12.77
CA CYS A 50 -1.60 -4.01 11.75
C CYS A 50 -1.69 -2.56 11.25
N ALA A 51 -1.58 -1.58 12.17
CA ALA A 51 -1.63 -0.16 11.83
C ALA A 51 -0.42 0.27 10.98
N HIS A 52 0.79 -0.22 11.30
CA HIS A 52 1.98 0.06 10.52
C HIS A 52 1.93 -0.56 9.13
N TRP A 53 1.44 -1.80 9.02
CA TRP A 53 1.21 -2.47 7.74
C TRP A 53 0.29 -1.65 6.83
N GLU A 54 -0.92 -1.37 7.31
CA GLU A 54 -1.92 -0.62 6.56
C GLU A 54 -1.43 0.77 6.17
N GLY A 55 -0.85 1.47 7.14
CA GLY A 55 -0.35 2.82 6.95
C GLY A 55 0.79 2.88 5.95
N PHE A 56 1.74 1.94 6.00
CA PHE A 56 2.85 1.90 5.06
C PHE A 56 2.38 1.49 3.66
N LEU A 57 1.53 0.47 3.54
CA LEU A 57 0.97 0.02 2.27
C LEU A 57 0.33 1.16 1.48
N LYS A 58 -0.57 1.93 2.11
CA LYS A 58 -1.17 3.12 1.50
C LYS A 58 -0.12 4.14 1.08
N LYS A 59 0.75 4.51 2.02
CA LYS A 59 1.70 5.62 1.85
C LYS A 59 2.78 5.29 0.82
N ALA A 60 3.13 4.03 0.66
CA ALA A 60 4.11 3.59 -0.31
C ALA A 60 3.49 3.61 -1.73
N VAL A 61 2.28 3.08 -1.90
CA VAL A 61 1.52 3.16 -3.16
C VAL A 61 1.28 4.62 -3.57
N GLU A 62 0.84 5.47 -2.65
CA GLU A 62 0.61 6.90 -2.92
C GLU A 62 1.85 7.64 -3.40
N LYS A 63 3.03 7.32 -2.83
CA LYS A 63 4.32 7.88 -3.23
C LYS A 63 4.74 7.39 -4.60
N TYR A 64 4.55 6.10 -4.88
CA TYR A 64 4.85 5.53 -6.20
C TYR A 64 4.00 6.19 -7.30
N VAL A 65 2.69 6.31 -7.08
CA VAL A 65 1.80 7.02 -8.00
C VAL A 65 2.25 8.47 -8.20
N ALA A 66 2.63 9.17 -7.13
CA ALA A 66 3.16 10.53 -7.25
C ALA A 66 4.44 10.60 -8.07
N HIS A 67 5.35 9.63 -7.89
CA HIS A 67 6.58 9.51 -8.67
C HIS A 67 6.28 9.28 -10.16
N VAL A 68 5.37 8.35 -10.49
CA VAL A 68 4.99 8.04 -11.89
C VAL A 68 4.42 9.26 -12.59
N PHE A 69 3.43 9.93 -12.00
CA PHE A 69 2.83 11.12 -12.62
C PHE A 69 3.78 12.33 -12.66
N ALA A 70 4.79 12.37 -11.78
CA ALA A 70 5.84 13.38 -11.85
C ALA A 70 6.78 13.22 -13.05
N GLN A 71 6.78 12.06 -13.72
CA GLN A 71 7.60 11.84 -14.92
C GLN A 71 7.08 12.58 -16.15
N GLY A 72 5.85 13.16 -16.09
CA GLY A 72 5.30 13.96 -17.19
C GLY A 72 5.07 13.17 -18.48
N LEU A 73 4.79 11.87 -18.37
CA LEU A 73 4.54 11.00 -19.52
C LEU A 73 3.18 11.27 -20.17
N ARG A 74 3.11 11.01 -21.48
CA ARG A 74 1.85 10.98 -22.21
C ARG A 74 1.10 9.69 -21.88
N LEU A 75 -0.23 9.71 -22.04
CA LEU A 75 -1.04 8.53 -21.75
C LEU A 75 -0.68 7.31 -22.62
N HIS A 76 -0.24 7.51 -23.87
CA HIS A 76 0.17 6.39 -24.73
C HIS A 76 1.50 5.75 -24.29
N ASP A 77 2.33 6.45 -23.52
CA ASP A 77 3.58 5.92 -22.97
C ASP A 77 3.36 5.18 -21.64
N LEU A 78 2.18 5.28 -21.04
CA LEU A 78 1.87 4.72 -19.73
C LEU A 78 1.24 3.33 -19.84
N ALA A 79 1.58 2.46 -18.89
CA ALA A 79 0.90 1.18 -18.74
C ALA A 79 -0.61 1.41 -18.48
N PRO A 80 -1.51 0.52 -18.96
CA PRO A 80 -2.96 0.72 -18.89
C PRO A 80 -3.50 1.01 -17.49
N VAL A 81 -2.90 0.44 -16.45
CA VAL A 81 -3.27 0.70 -15.04
C VAL A 81 -3.10 2.18 -14.67
N PHE A 82 -2.08 2.87 -15.20
CA PHE A 82 -1.86 4.30 -14.95
C PHE A 82 -2.77 5.18 -15.81
N VAL A 83 -3.14 4.74 -17.01
CA VAL A 83 -4.20 5.38 -17.81
C VAL A 83 -5.54 5.28 -17.07
N ALA A 84 -5.86 4.13 -16.48
CA ALA A 84 -7.04 3.95 -15.66
C ALA A 84 -7.01 4.88 -14.43
N GLN A 85 -5.87 4.97 -13.73
CA GLN A 85 -5.68 5.90 -12.61
C GLN A 85 -5.89 7.36 -13.02
N ALA A 86 -5.35 7.76 -14.17
CA ALA A 86 -5.47 9.09 -14.74
C ALA A 86 -6.94 9.50 -15.00
N LEU A 87 -7.74 8.58 -15.53
CA LEU A 87 -9.14 8.83 -15.89
C LEU A 87 -10.13 8.52 -14.76
N PHE A 88 -9.69 7.91 -13.67
CA PHE A 88 -10.55 7.37 -12.61
C PHE A 88 -11.56 8.38 -12.06
N SER A 89 -11.12 9.60 -11.73
CA SER A 89 -12.00 10.64 -11.19
C SER A 89 -13.04 11.13 -12.20
N ASP A 90 -12.68 11.17 -13.49
CA ASP A 90 -13.60 11.55 -14.56
C ASP A 90 -14.66 10.48 -14.78
N VAL A 91 -14.26 9.21 -14.83
CA VAL A 91 -15.19 8.07 -14.95
C VAL A 91 -16.15 8.02 -13.76
N ARG A 92 -15.64 8.17 -12.53
CA ARG A 92 -16.49 8.14 -11.32
C ARG A 92 -17.52 9.27 -11.32
N ARG A 93 -17.09 10.50 -11.57
CA ARG A 93 -17.98 11.67 -11.63
C ARG A 93 -19.00 11.59 -12.78
N ALA A 94 -18.64 10.96 -13.90
CA ALA A 94 -19.57 10.68 -14.98
C ALA A 94 -20.60 9.63 -14.55
N SER A 95 -20.18 8.56 -13.89
CA SER A 95 -21.10 7.49 -13.42
C SER A 95 -22.11 7.94 -12.37
N GLU A 96 -21.82 9.02 -11.64
CA GLU A 96 -22.71 9.61 -10.63
C GLU A 96 -23.76 10.56 -11.25
N ALA A 97 -23.69 10.87 -12.55
CA ALA A 97 -24.62 11.78 -13.21
C ALA A 97 -25.95 11.10 -13.58
N GLU A 98 -27.06 11.80 -13.37
CA GLU A 98 -28.41 11.25 -13.60
C GLU A 98 -28.81 11.14 -15.08
N PHE A 99 -28.21 11.94 -15.96
CA PHE A 99 -28.58 11.99 -17.39
C PHE A 99 -27.36 12.10 -18.32
N PRO A 100 -27.44 11.52 -19.54
CA PRO A 100 -26.40 11.67 -20.57
C PRO A 100 -26.19 13.14 -20.95
N GLY A 101 -24.94 13.52 -21.25
CA GLY A 101 -24.61 14.88 -21.71
C GLY A 101 -24.48 15.93 -20.61
N SER A 102 -24.56 15.54 -19.33
CA SER A 102 -24.18 16.38 -18.19
C SER A 102 -22.76 16.94 -18.32
N GLU A 103 -22.42 17.97 -17.54
CA GLU A 103 -21.09 18.59 -17.55
C GLU A 103 -19.96 17.57 -17.30
N THR A 104 -20.18 16.58 -16.41
CA THR A 104 -19.21 15.52 -16.14
C THR A 104 -19.03 14.58 -17.32
N HIS A 105 -20.11 14.22 -18.03
CA HIS A 105 -20.04 13.47 -19.29
C HIS A 105 -19.30 14.24 -20.37
N VAL A 106 -19.61 15.52 -20.57
CA VAL A 106 -18.95 16.38 -21.56
C VAL A 106 -17.46 16.53 -21.26
N ARG A 107 -17.07 16.66 -19.98
CA ARG A 107 -15.66 16.71 -19.57
C ARG A 107 -14.92 15.41 -19.91
N LEU A 108 -15.51 14.25 -19.58
CA LEU A 108 -14.93 12.95 -19.94
C LEU A 108 -14.84 12.78 -21.47
N ALA A 109 -15.89 13.15 -22.21
CA ALA A 109 -15.88 13.10 -23.67
C ALA A 109 -14.78 13.97 -24.29
N LYS A 110 -14.57 15.19 -23.78
CA LYS A 110 -13.45 16.06 -24.18
C LYS A 110 -12.10 15.40 -23.91
N ARG A 111 -11.93 14.75 -22.76
CA ARG A 111 -10.70 14.00 -22.41
C ARG A 111 -10.45 12.85 -23.39
N ILE A 112 -11.49 12.12 -23.77
CA ILE A 112 -11.42 11.04 -24.77
C ILE A 112 -11.06 11.60 -26.15
N GLN A 113 -11.68 12.72 -26.56
CA GLN A 113 -11.40 13.38 -27.85
C GLN A 113 -9.98 13.94 -27.93
N GLN A 114 -9.39 14.36 -26.81
CA GLN A 114 -7.97 14.77 -26.75
C GLN A 114 -7.02 13.58 -26.99
N GLY A 115 -7.49 12.34 -26.87
CA GLY A 115 -6.73 11.13 -27.12
C GLY A 115 -5.63 10.88 -26.08
N LEU A 116 -4.64 10.07 -26.47
CA LEU A 116 -3.59 9.59 -25.58
C LEU A 116 -2.30 10.44 -25.63
N ASP A 117 -2.27 11.52 -26.41
CA ASP A 117 -1.11 12.40 -26.55
C ASP A 117 -0.97 13.45 -25.45
N VAL A 118 -1.95 13.52 -24.54
CA VAL A 118 -1.94 14.47 -23.42
C VAL A 118 -1.03 13.98 -22.30
N VAL A 119 -0.19 14.87 -21.79
CA VAL A 119 0.53 14.65 -20.53
C VAL A 119 -0.49 14.64 -19.39
N CYS A 120 -0.63 13.51 -18.73
CA CYS A 120 -1.66 13.37 -17.72
C CYS A 120 -1.18 13.75 -16.32
N SER A 121 -2.03 14.46 -15.58
CA SER A 121 -1.89 14.65 -14.15
C SER A 121 -2.52 13.51 -13.37
N ARG A 122 -2.02 13.29 -12.16
CA ARG A 122 -2.58 12.33 -11.19
C ARG A 122 -4.04 12.67 -10.90
N SER A 123 -4.91 11.66 -10.81
CA SER A 123 -6.26 11.84 -10.28
C SER A 123 -6.26 12.11 -8.77
N GLU A 124 -7.36 12.66 -8.27
CA GLU A 124 -7.59 12.86 -6.81
C GLU A 124 -7.78 11.55 -6.03
N TRP A 125 -7.53 10.38 -6.65
CA TRP A 125 -7.69 9.10 -5.97
C TRP A 125 -6.70 8.93 -4.82
N VAL A 126 -7.26 8.51 -3.69
CA VAL A 126 -6.56 8.19 -2.44
C VAL A 126 -6.94 6.76 -2.06
N ALA A 127 -5.94 5.96 -1.71
CA ALA A 127 -6.15 4.58 -1.31
C ALA A 127 -6.97 4.50 -0.01
N LYS A 128 -8.17 3.90 -0.11
CA LYS A 128 -9.01 3.57 1.04
C LYS A 128 -8.90 2.08 1.34
N THR A 129 -8.86 1.74 2.62
CA THR A 129 -8.67 0.36 3.10
C THR A 129 -9.74 -0.09 4.09
N GLU A 130 -10.61 0.84 4.51
CA GLU A 130 -11.72 0.57 5.45
C GLU A 130 -11.27 -0.10 6.75
N GLY A 131 -10.00 0.11 7.14
CA GLY A 131 -9.40 -0.50 8.32
C GLY A 131 -9.10 -2.00 8.19
N ASN A 132 -9.18 -2.60 7.00
CA ASN A 132 -8.94 -4.03 6.79
C ASN A 132 -7.82 -4.27 5.77
N PRO A 133 -6.53 -4.21 6.18
CA PRO A 133 -5.36 -4.38 5.31
C PRO A 133 -5.08 -5.86 4.92
N GLY A 134 -6.12 -6.65 4.67
CA GLY A 134 -6.03 -8.04 4.27
C GLY A 134 -5.38 -8.25 2.90
N SER A 135 -4.98 -9.48 2.59
CA SER A 135 -4.29 -9.85 1.37
C SER A 135 -5.05 -9.49 0.09
N THR A 136 -6.38 -9.53 0.12
CA THR A 136 -7.24 -9.10 -1.00
C THR A 136 -7.06 -7.62 -1.31
N LEU A 137 -6.94 -6.78 -0.29
CA LEU A 137 -6.70 -5.36 -0.47
C LEU A 137 -5.27 -5.09 -0.95
N VAL A 138 -4.28 -5.85 -0.48
CA VAL A 138 -2.90 -5.79 -0.98
C VAL A 138 -2.88 -6.02 -2.49
N ALA A 139 -3.50 -7.10 -2.95
CA ALA A 139 -3.60 -7.43 -4.37
C ALA A 139 -4.32 -6.32 -5.16
N ARG A 140 -5.42 -5.78 -4.61
CA ARG A 140 -6.15 -4.67 -5.25
C ARG A 140 -5.30 -3.40 -5.38
N LEU A 141 -4.62 -3.00 -4.31
CA LEU A 141 -3.83 -1.77 -4.29
C LEU A 141 -2.60 -1.88 -5.18
N LEU A 142 -1.83 -2.98 -5.08
CA LEU A 142 -0.63 -3.18 -5.90
C LEU A 142 -1.00 -3.39 -7.38
N GLY A 143 -2.04 -4.17 -7.66
CA GLY A 143 -2.55 -4.33 -9.03
C GLY A 143 -3.02 -3.02 -9.65
N SER A 144 -3.59 -2.10 -8.86
CA SER A 144 -4.02 -0.76 -9.33
C SER A 144 -2.86 0.14 -9.76
N VAL A 145 -1.61 -0.25 -9.49
CA VAL A 145 -0.39 0.46 -9.88
C VAL A 145 0.59 -0.44 -10.63
N GLY A 146 0.14 -1.60 -11.11
CA GLY A 146 0.95 -2.50 -11.94
C GLY A 146 2.08 -3.21 -11.19
N ILE A 147 1.96 -3.36 -9.87
CA ILE A 147 2.90 -4.11 -9.04
C ILE A 147 2.26 -5.47 -8.70
N ASP A 148 3.06 -6.53 -8.76
CA ASP A 148 2.63 -7.87 -8.38
C ASP A 148 2.25 -7.93 -6.89
N ALA A 149 1.11 -8.56 -6.61
CA ALA A 149 0.61 -8.78 -5.27
C ALA A 149 1.55 -9.65 -4.42
N GLU A 150 2.41 -10.47 -5.03
CA GLU A 150 3.29 -11.42 -4.35
C GLU A 150 4.52 -10.76 -3.71
N ILE A 151 4.78 -9.48 -3.98
CA ILE A 151 5.84 -8.67 -3.35
C ILE A 151 7.22 -9.38 -3.41
N GLY A 152 7.54 -9.96 -4.56
CA GLY A 152 8.82 -10.64 -4.81
C GLY A 152 8.97 -12.00 -4.11
N LEU A 153 7.87 -12.61 -3.71
CA LEU A 153 7.82 -14.00 -3.23
C LEU A 153 7.41 -14.94 -4.37
N ASP A 154 7.69 -16.23 -4.19
CA ASP A 154 7.10 -17.29 -5.01
C ASP A 154 5.68 -17.63 -4.50
N ALA A 155 4.95 -18.44 -5.25
CA ALA A 155 3.57 -18.81 -4.91
C ALA A 155 3.43 -19.43 -3.51
N ALA A 156 4.41 -20.24 -3.07
CA ALA A 156 4.41 -20.86 -1.74
C ALA A 156 4.67 -19.83 -0.62
N GLY A 157 5.66 -18.96 -0.81
CA GLY A 157 5.97 -17.87 0.10
C GLY A 157 4.82 -16.87 0.20
N TRP A 158 4.19 -16.53 -0.92
CA TRP A 158 3.02 -15.66 -0.93
C TRP A 158 1.83 -16.31 -0.23
N SER A 159 1.53 -17.58 -0.49
CA SER A 159 0.47 -18.31 0.22
C SER A 159 0.64 -18.25 1.74
N THR A 160 1.86 -18.46 2.23
CA THR A 160 2.19 -18.38 3.67
C THR A 160 2.08 -16.96 4.21
N THR A 161 2.40 -15.96 3.39
CA THR A 161 2.29 -14.53 3.72
C THR A 161 0.83 -14.08 3.80
N ARG A 162 -0.03 -14.57 2.90
CA ARG A 162 -1.47 -14.31 2.95
C ARG A 162 -2.10 -14.78 4.25
N VAL A 163 -1.83 -16.03 4.65
CA VAL A 163 -2.30 -16.57 5.94
C VAL A 163 -1.83 -15.70 7.11
N PHE A 164 -0.58 -15.24 7.07
CA PHE A 164 -0.09 -14.33 8.10
C PHE A 164 -0.82 -12.99 8.14
N ILE A 165 -1.00 -12.33 6.99
CA ILE A 165 -1.71 -11.05 6.91
C ILE A 165 -3.17 -11.22 7.38
N ASP A 166 -3.89 -12.19 6.83
CA ASP A 166 -5.33 -12.33 7.05
C ASP A 166 -5.64 -12.84 8.47
N GLU A 167 -4.98 -13.91 8.89
CA GLU A 167 -5.31 -14.58 10.16
C GLU A 167 -4.55 -13.99 11.36
N GLN A 168 -3.25 -13.73 11.20
CA GLN A 168 -2.39 -13.39 12.34
C GLN A 168 -2.22 -11.88 12.56
N VAL A 169 -2.47 -11.07 11.53
CA VAL A 169 -2.40 -9.61 11.63
C VAL A 169 -3.81 -9.03 11.70
N VAL A 170 -4.66 -9.28 10.70
CA VAL A 170 -5.99 -8.66 10.61
C VAL A 170 -6.96 -9.29 11.60
N ALA A 171 -7.23 -10.60 11.51
CA ALA A 171 -8.23 -11.25 12.34
C ALA A 171 -7.89 -11.16 13.83
N ASP A 172 -6.63 -11.41 14.20
CA ASP A 172 -6.19 -11.30 15.59
C ASP A 172 -6.18 -9.85 16.10
N ARG A 173 -5.87 -8.85 15.27
CA ARG A 173 -6.05 -7.44 15.66
C ARG A 173 -7.52 -7.14 15.96
N HIS A 174 -8.47 -7.66 15.17
CA HIS A 174 -9.89 -7.45 15.43
C HIS A 174 -10.27 -7.99 16.82
N LYS A 175 -9.87 -9.22 17.14
CA LYS A 175 -10.13 -9.81 18.48
C LYS A 175 -9.57 -8.92 19.60
N VAL A 176 -8.36 -8.40 19.44
CA VAL A 176 -7.76 -7.49 20.43
C VAL A 176 -8.52 -6.18 20.54
N ALA A 177 -8.82 -5.54 19.41
CA ALA A 177 -9.44 -4.21 19.33
C ALA A 177 -10.92 -4.21 19.76
N HIS A 178 -11.64 -5.32 19.57
CA HIS A 178 -13.02 -5.50 20.01
C HIS A 178 -13.16 -6.00 21.46
N GLY A 179 -12.04 -6.29 22.13
CA GLY A 179 -12.03 -6.60 23.55
C GLY A 179 -12.20 -8.08 23.90
N ASP A 180 -12.02 -9.00 22.96
CA ASP A 180 -12.26 -10.45 23.11
C ASP A 180 -11.26 -11.17 24.03
N GLY A 181 -10.43 -10.43 24.78
CA GLY A 181 -9.45 -11.01 25.71
C GLY A 181 -8.37 -11.87 25.04
N PHE A 182 -8.17 -11.75 23.72
CA PHE A 182 -7.27 -12.60 22.94
C PHE A 182 -5.83 -12.58 23.49
N PRO A 183 -5.34 -13.71 24.05
CA PRO A 183 -3.99 -13.77 24.61
C PRO A 183 -2.97 -13.92 23.49
N VAL A 184 -1.83 -13.26 23.65
CA VAL A 184 -0.71 -13.31 22.72
C VAL A 184 0.53 -13.65 23.53
N SER A 185 1.24 -14.73 23.18
CA SER A 185 2.49 -15.08 23.84
C SER A 185 3.64 -14.17 23.38
N LYS A 186 4.72 -14.13 24.17
CA LYS A 186 5.94 -13.38 23.81
C LYS A 186 6.51 -13.86 22.47
N GLU A 187 6.54 -15.17 22.25
CA GLU A 187 7.07 -15.81 21.05
C GLU A 187 6.23 -15.43 19.84
N GLN A 188 4.90 -15.51 19.95
CA GLN A 188 3.98 -15.10 18.89
C GLN A 188 4.16 -13.63 18.52
N PHE A 189 4.27 -12.74 19.51
CA PHE A 189 4.50 -11.32 19.25
C PHE A 189 5.85 -11.07 18.56
N LEU A 190 6.93 -11.73 19.01
CA LEU A 190 8.26 -11.59 18.42
C LEU A 190 8.32 -12.20 17.01
N GLU A 191 7.64 -13.32 16.74
CA GLU A 191 7.56 -13.87 15.40
C GLU A 191 6.83 -12.91 14.46
N ARG A 192 5.62 -12.48 14.84
CA ARG A 192 4.77 -11.62 14.00
C ARG A 192 5.39 -10.27 13.72
N SER A 193 6.01 -9.65 14.72
CA SER A 193 6.70 -8.37 14.53
C SER A 193 7.93 -8.50 13.63
N GLY A 194 8.66 -9.62 13.68
CA GLY A 194 9.78 -9.89 12.77
C GLY A 194 9.29 -10.04 11.34
N ARG A 195 8.31 -10.92 11.12
CA ARG A 195 7.68 -11.13 9.81
C ARG A 195 7.09 -9.85 9.23
N MET A 196 6.50 -8.99 10.06
CA MET A 196 6.00 -7.70 9.60
C MET A 196 7.11 -6.75 9.15
N LEU A 197 8.22 -6.67 9.89
CA LEU A 197 9.37 -5.85 9.48
C LEU A 197 9.90 -6.29 8.12
N ASP A 198 10.05 -7.60 7.91
CA ASP A 198 10.50 -8.16 6.64
C ASP A 198 9.51 -7.86 5.50
N LEU A 199 8.21 -7.95 5.76
CA LEU A 199 7.17 -7.66 4.77
C LEU A 199 7.15 -6.17 4.38
N LEU A 200 7.35 -5.26 5.35
CA LEU A 200 7.47 -3.83 5.09
C LEU A 200 8.69 -3.51 4.22
N ASP A 201 9.83 -4.14 4.50
CA ASP A 201 11.05 -3.99 3.70
C ASP A 201 10.83 -4.49 2.26
N ARG A 202 10.25 -5.69 2.10
CA ARG A 202 9.91 -6.26 0.79
C ARG A 202 9.02 -5.33 -0.02
N LEU A 203 7.96 -4.81 0.59
CA LEU A 203 7.06 -3.87 -0.08
C LEU A 203 7.82 -2.62 -0.58
N SER A 204 8.70 -2.08 0.25
CA SER A 204 9.53 -0.93 -0.13
C SER A 204 10.43 -1.26 -1.32
N SER A 205 11.13 -2.40 -1.27
CA SER A 205 12.02 -2.86 -2.34
C SER A 205 11.29 -3.08 -3.65
N GLU A 206 10.09 -3.66 -3.61
CA GLU A 206 9.29 -3.93 -4.81
C GLU A 206 8.78 -2.65 -5.48
N ILE A 207 8.37 -1.65 -4.70
CA ILE A 207 7.99 -0.34 -5.22
C ILE A 207 9.20 0.38 -5.85
N ILE A 208 10.36 0.30 -5.20
CA ILE A 208 11.60 0.87 -5.73
C ILE A 208 11.98 0.18 -7.04
N ARG A 209 11.94 -1.16 -7.08
CA ARG A 209 12.20 -1.95 -8.28
C ARG A 209 11.28 -1.56 -9.43
N ALA A 210 9.97 -1.42 -9.17
CA ALA A 210 9.01 -1.01 -10.19
C ALA A 210 9.25 0.41 -10.73
N ALA A 211 9.82 1.31 -9.92
CA ALA A 211 10.26 2.63 -10.37
C ALA A 211 11.55 2.56 -11.19
N GLU A 212 12.54 1.79 -10.73
CA GLU A 212 13.83 1.56 -11.38
C GLU A 212 13.68 0.95 -12.78
N THR A 213 12.89 -0.11 -12.89
CA THR A 213 12.63 -0.80 -14.17
C THR A 213 11.63 -0.06 -15.06
N LYS A 214 11.07 1.06 -14.58
CA LYS A 214 10.02 1.83 -15.25
C LYS A 214 8.83 0.98 -15.65
N ALA A 215 8.40 0.06 -14.78
CA ALA A 215 7.25 -0.83 -15.01
C ALA A 215 5.93 -0.07 -15.28
N TYR A 216 5.89 1.23 -15.00
CA TYR A 216 4.79 2.13 -15.32
C TYR A 216 4.71 2.55 -16.80
N ARG A 217 5.70 2.22 -17.63
CA ARG A 217 5.68 2.48 -19.07
C ARG A 217 5.01 1.35 -19.84
N LEU A 218 4.38 1.69 -20.95
CA LEU A 218 3.91 0.71 -21.92
C LEU A 218 5.12 -0.02 -22.52
N SER A 219 5.11 -1.35 -22.46
CA SER A 219 6.13 -2.24 -23.02
C SER A 219 6.10 -2.29 -24.53
#